data_AF-T1FFX5-F1
#
_entry.id   AF-T1FFX5-F1
#
_cell.length_a   1.000
_cell.length_b   1.000
_cell.length_c   1.000
_cell.angle_alpha   90.00
_cell.angle_beta   90.00
_cell.angle_gamma   90.00
#
_symmetry.space_group_name_H-M   'P 1'
#
loop_
_entity.id
_entity.type
_entity.pdbx_description
1 polymer ?
#
loop_
_entity_poly.entity_id
_entity_poly.type
_entity_poly.pdbx_seq_one_letter_code
_entity_poly.pdbx_strand_id
1 'polypeptide(L)'
;MKSYNICIKRDFYLPTLAPCEVGYYSEDSQSKECLPCPNNTYQDKFGSTSCKKCPQKSEATENSSHCFNAEEVVLKSWKLKDEQFGDELYYLLMLATCCFIILTVFAMW
;
A
#
# COMPACT_ATOMS: atom_id res chain seq x y z
N MET A 1 25.57 10.72 -12.63
CA MET A 1 24.13 11.01 -12.65
C MET A 1 23.48 10.06 -11.65
N LYS A 2 23.33 10.47 -10.38
CA LYS A 2 22.82 9.59 -9.33
C LYS A 2 21.30 9.66 -9.33
N SER A 3 20.67 8.58 -9.79
CA SER A 3 19.24 8.33 -9.68
C SER A 3 18.88 8.11 -8.22
N TYR A 4 18.30 9.12 -7.57
CA TYR A 4 17.71 8.98 -6.25
C TYR A 4 16.24 8.60 -6.39
N ASN A 5 15.99 7.35 -6.80
CA ASN A 5 14.73 6.66 -6.50
C ASN A 5 14.86 6.06 -5.09
N ILE A 6 14.89 6.93 -4.08
CA ILE A 6 14.85 6.57 -2.67
C ILE A 6 13.79 7.48 -2.05
N CYS A 7 12.58 6.95 -1.82
CA CYS A 7 11.67 7.56 -0.85
C CYS A 7 12.46 7.62 0.46
N ILE A 8 12.77 8.83 0.92
CA ILE A 8 13.71 9.07 2.01
C ILE A 8 13.09 8.55 3.31
N LYS A 9 13.25 7.25 3.57
CA LYS A 9 13.28 6.72 4.93
C LYS A 9 14.67 7.00 5.48
N ARG A 10 14.70 7.79 6.55
CA ARG A 10 15.81 8.17 7.44
C ARG A 10 16.51 9.50 7.16
N ASP A 11 16.52 10.28 8.23
CA ASP A 11 17.43 11.35 8.63
C ASP A 11 17.11 12.81 8.23
N PHE A 12 16.23 13.43 9.02
CA PHE A 12 16.45 14.82 9.47
C PHE A 12 16.03 14.97 10.94
N TYR A 13 16.81 14.39 11.86
CA TYR A 13 16.76 14.76 13.28
C TYR A 13 17.52 16.10 13.46
N LEU A 14 16.92 17.20 12.99
CA LEU A 14 17.30 18.53 13.48
C LEU A 14 16.66 18.67 14.87
N PRO A 15 17.46 18.83 15.94
CA PRO A 15 16.98 18.63 17.30
C PRO A 15 16.29 19.90 17.79
N THR A 16 15.00 20.09 17.50
CA THR A 16 14.12 20.97 18.32
C THR A 16 12.61 20.82 18.12
N LEU A 17 12.11 20.23 17.03
CA LEU A 17 10.70 19.86 16.89
C LEU A 17 10.65 18.50 16.21
N ALA A 18 9.93 17.52 16.77
CA ALA A 18 9.64 16.30 16.03
C ALA A 18 8.37 16.54 15.20
N PRO A 19 8.46 16.74 13.87
CA PRO A 19 7.25 16.84 13.06
C PRO A 19 6.60 15.45 12.99
N CYS A 20 5.34 15.34 13.41
CA CYS A 20 4.61 14.07 13.38
C CYS A 20 4.58 13.44 11.99
N GLU A 21 4.62 12.11 11.96
CA GLU A 21 4.50 11.36 10.70
C GLU A 21 3.11 11.56 10.08
N VAL A 22 2.99 11.26 8.79
CA VAL A 22 1.68 11.26 8.12
C VAL A 22 0.71 10.32 8.83
N GLY A 23 -0.56 10.71 8.93
CA GLY A 23 -1.56 10.03 9.75
C GLY A 23 -1.52 10.41 11.24
N TYR A 24 -0.53 11.19 11.68
CA TYR A 24 -0.43 11.73 13.02
C TYR A 24 -0.33 13.25 13.01
N TYR A 25 -0.78 13.88 14.08
CA TYR A 25 -0.73 15.34 14.27
C TYR A 25 -0.27 15.68 15.68
N SER A 26 0.23 16.89 15.88
CA SER A 26 0.54 17.42 17.21
C SER A 26 -0.36 18.60 17.53
N GLU A 27 -1.04 18.61 18.67
CA GLU A 27 -1.91 19.74 19.04
C GLU A 27 -1.12 21.05 19.20
N ASP A 28 0.13 20.94 19.67
CA ASP A 28 1.03 22.07 19.87
C ASP A 28 2.31 21.90 19.07
N SER A 29 2.76 22.95 18.41
CA SER A 29 4.07 22.96 17.73
C SER A 29 5.25 22.74 18.69
N GLN A 30 5.03 22.83 20.00
CA GLN A 30 6.03 22.57 21.03
C GLN A 30 5.87 21.20 21.70
N SER A 31 4.78 20.49 21.41
CA SER A 31 4.58 19.13 21.90
C SER A 31 5.43 18.15 21.08
N LYS A 32 6.00 17.17 21.78
CA LYS A 32 6.70 16.03 21.16
C LYS A 32 5.75 14.84 20.97
N GLU A 33 4.52 14.97 21.42
CA GLU A 33 3.52 13.93 21.34
C GLU A 33 2.76 14.03 20.01
N CYS A 34 2.68 12.89 19.33
CA CYS A 34 1.99 12.74 18.07
C CYS A 34 0.76 11.89 18.27
N LEU A 35 -0.40 12.51 18.11
CA LEU A 35 -1.69 11.86 18.23
C LEU A 35 -2.12 11.32 16.88
N PRO A 36 -2.75 10.12 16.83
CA PRO A 36 -3.27 9.60 15.58
C PRO A 36 -4.45 10.46 15.10
N CYS A 37 -4.58 10.62 13.79
CA CYS A 37 -5.77 11.22 13.22
C CYS A 37 -7.00 10.34 13.51
N PRO A 38 -8.10 10.89 14.02
CA PRO A 38 -9.33 10.13 14.28
C PRO A 38 -10.00 9.65 13.00
N ASN A 39 -10.95 8.71 13.12
CA ASN A 39 -11.77 8.24 12.00
C ASN A 39 -12.41 9.40 11.22
N ASN A 40 -12.55 9.22 9.91
CA ASN A 40 -13.00 10.22 8.93
C ASN A 40 -12.08 11.44 8.77
N THR A 41 -10.86 11.37 9.29
CA THR A 41 -9.84 12.39 9.08
C THR A 41 -8.52 11.77 8.63
N TYR A 42 -7.70 12.57 7.96
CA TYR A 42 -6.42 12.14 7.43
C TYR A 42 -5.40 13.25 7.51
N GLN A 43 -4.12 12.86 7.48
CA GLN A 43 -3.04 13.82 7.32
C GLN A 43 -1.93 13.31 6.40
N ASP A 44 -1.80 13.94 5.24
CA ASP A 44 -0.87 13.64 4.17
C ASP A 44 0.52 14.32 4.29
N LYS A 45 0.74 15.14 5.33
CA LYS A 45 1.92 15.99 5.46
C LYS A 45 2.61 15.73 6.79
N PHE A 46 3.94 15.68 6.76
CA PHE A 46 4.76 15.62 7.96
C PHE A 46 4.65 16.91 8.78
N GLY A 47 4.61 16.79 10.10
CA GLY A 47 4.63 17.92 11.02
C GLY A 47 3.36 18.74 11.04
N SER A 48 2.24 18.16 10.64
CA SER A 48 0.97 18.86 10.76
C SER A 48 0.52 18.96 12.21
N THR A 49 -0.14 20.07 12.51
CA THR A 49 -0.76 20.29 13.81
C THR A 49 -2.27 20.03 13.83
N SER A 50 -2.82 19.52 12.72
CA SER A 50 -4.24 19.22 12.62
C SER A 50 -4.50 18.13 11.58
N CYS A 51 -5.60 17.39 11.72
CA CYS A 51 -6.05 16.44 10.71
C CYS A 51 -7.10 17.08 9.80
N LYS A 52 -7.05 16.74 8.51
CA LYS A 52 -8.03 17.18 7.51
C LYS A 52 -9.21 16.23 7.50
N LYS A 53 -10.42 16.77 7.37
CA LYS A 53 -11.63 15.95 7.20
C LYS A 53 -11.67 15.35 5.80
N CYS A 54 -12.11 14.10 5.69
CA CYS A 54 -12.31 13.48 4.38
C CYS A 54 -13.48 14.13 3.62
N PRO A 55 -13.34 14.32 2.29
CA PRO A 55 -14.44 14.78 1.44
C PRO A 55 -15.58 13.75 1.38
N GLN A 56 -16.78 14.19 0.97
CA GLN A 56 -17.95 13.31 0.87
C GLN A 56 -17.67 12.11 -0.04
N LYS A 57 -18.19 10.92 0.35
CA LYS A 57 -17.95 9.61 -0.31
C LYS A 57 -16.53 9.05 -0.18
N SER A 58 -15.73 9.60 0.74
CA SER A 58 -14.45 9.03 1.14
C SER A 58 -14.38 8.89 2.66
N GLU A 59 -13.71 7.84 3.10
CA GLU A 59 -13.57 7.44 4.50
C GLU A 59 -12.10 7.24 4.83
N ALA A 60 -11.73 7.52 6.07
CA ALA A 60 -10.39 7.29 6.58
C ALA A 60 -10.52 6.58 7.93
N THR A 61 -9.70 5.56 8.15
CA THR A 61 -9.55 4.93 9.46
C THR A 61 -8.64 5.77 10.35
N GLU A 62 -8.62 5.48 11.64
CA GLU A 62 -7.63 6.04 12.56
C GLU A 62 -6.23 5.91 11.96
N ASN A 63 -5.37 6.91 12.18
CA ASN A 63 -4.00 7.02 11.68
C ASN A 63 -3.82 7.10 10.14
N SER A 64 -4.88 7.38 9.39
CA SER A 64 -4.77 7.44 7.92
C SER A 64 -4.04 8.68 7.40
N SER A 65 -3.16 8.49 6.42
CA SER A 65 -2.50 9.58 5.70
C SER A 65 -3.26 10.08 4.48
N HIS A 66 -4.34 9.38 4.10
CA HIS A 66 -5.17 9.67 2.94
C HIS A 66 -6.58 9.15 3.18
N CYS A 67 -7.55 9.71 2.47
CA CYS A 67 -8.90 9.15 2.43
C CYS A 67 -8.99 8.06 1.38
N PHE A 68 -9.73 7.03 1.67
CA PHE A 68 -10.09 5.98 0.74
C PHE A 68 -11.52 6.25 0.28
N ASN A 69 -11.74 6.35 -1.03
CA ASN A 69 -13.12 6.33 -1.53
C ASN A 69 -13.62 4.87 -1.63
N ALA A 70 -14.94 4.69 -1.66
CA ALA A 70 -15.53 3.36 -1.75
C ALA A 70 -15.04 2.58 -2.98
N GLU A 71 -14.75 3.26 -4.09
CA GLU A 71 -14.28 2.67 -5.34
C GLU A 71 -12.81 2.19 -5.24
N GLU A 72 -11.95 2.89 -4.52
CA GLU A 72 -10.55 2.55 -4.25
C GLU A 72 -10.43 1.37 -3.29
N VAL A 73 -11.29 1.29 -2.27
CA VAL A 73 -11.37 0.14 -1.37
C VAL A 73 -11.78 -1.11 -2.15
N VAL A 74 -12.78 -0.96 -3.03
CA VAL A 74 -13.20 -2.01 -3.96
C VAL A 74 -12.00 -2.39 -4.84
N LEU A 75 -11.41 -1.48 -5.61
CA LEU A 75 -10.28 -1.81 -6.49
C LEU A 75 -9.09 -2.48 -5.79
N LYS A 76 -8.71 -2.04 -4.57
CA LYS A 76 -7.66 -2.71 -3.78
C LYS A 76 -8.06 -4.10 -3.30
N SER A 77 -9.34 -4.34 -3.01
CA SER A 77 -9.87 -5.65 -2.62
C SER A 77 -9.90 -6.65 -3.79
N TRP A 78 -10.18 -6.19 -5.00
CA TRP A 78 -10.12 -7.05 -6.21
C TRP A 78 -8.68 -7.27 -6.66
N LYS A 79 -7.79 -6.27 -6.49
CA LYS A 79 -6.35 -6.42 -6.80
C LYS A 79 -5.65 -7.47 -5.92
N LEU A 80 -6.12 -7.69 -4.70
CA LEU A 80 -5.64 -8.79 -3.82
C LEU A 80 -6.24 -10.17 -4.17
N LYS A 81 -7.25 -10.22 -5.05
CA LYS A 81 -7.89 -11.47 -5.49
C LYS A 81 -7.39 -12.01 -6.83
N ASP A 82 -6.67 -11.22 -7.61
CA ASP A 82 -6.21 -11.63 -8.94
C ASP A 82 -4.90 -12.44 -8.94
N GLU A 83 -4.16 -12.49 -7.83
CA GLU A 83 -2.82 -13.08 -7.79
C GLU A 83 -2.77 -14.48 -7.14
N GLN A 84 -3.85 -15.27 -7.23
CA GLN A 84 -3.89 -16.61 -6.59
C GLN A 84 -4.66 -17.70 -7.34
N PHE A 85 -5.19 -17.43 -8.54
CA PHE A 85 -6.00 -18.41 -9.27
C PHE A 85 -5.43 -18.81 -10.64
N GLY A 86 -4.19 -18.41 -10.95
CA GLY A 86 -3.56 -18.62 -12.26
C GLY A 86 -2.69 -19.89 -12.39
N ASP A 87 -2.37 -20.57 -11.29
CA ASP A 87 -1.18 -21.46 -11.29
C ASP A 87 -1.52 -22.96 -11.42
N GLU A 88 -2.70 -23.39 -10.94
CA GLU A 88 -3.09 -24.81 -10.95
C GLU A 88 -3.50 -25.31 -12.35
N LEU A 89 -4.25 -24.51 -13.12
CA LEU A 89 -4.69 -24.91 -14.46
C LEU A 89 -3.54 -24.89 -15.47
N TYR A 90 -2.62 -23.92 -15.34
CA TYR A 90 -1.44 -23.83 -16.21
C TYR A 90 -0.46 -25.00 -15.96
N TYR A 91 -0.23 -25.37 -14.70
CA TYR A 91 0.63 -26.52 -14.36
C TYR A 91 0.06 -27.85 -14.88
N LEU A 92 -1.26 -28.06 -14.77
CA LEU A 92 -1.93 -29.24 -15.34
C LEU A 92 -1.85 -29.27 -16.87
N LEU A 93 -2.01 -28.14 -17.56
CA LEU A 93 -1.85 -28.05 -19.02
C LEU A 93 -0.39 -28.30 -19.45
N MET A 94 0.58 -27.79 -18.71
CA MET A 94 2.01 -28.01 -18.97
C MET A 94 2.41 -29.48 -18.74
N LEU A 95 1.88 -30.14 -17.71
CA LEU A 95 2.10 -31.59 -17.51
C LEU A 95 1.42 -32.44 -18.59
N ALA A 96 0.20 -32.09 -19.01
CA ALA A 96 -0.52 -32.81 -20.06
C ALA A 96 0.17 -32.69 -21.43
N THR A 97 0.67 -31.50 -21.77
CA THR A 97 1.43 -31.27 -23.00
C THR A 97 2.80 -31.96 -22.98
N CYS A 98 3.52 -31.93 -21.85
CA CYS A 98 4.75 -32.70 -21.68
C CYS A 98 4.53 -34.20 -21.86
N CYS A 99 3.45 -34.76 -21.32
CA CYS A 99 3.11 -36.18 -21.49
C CYS A 99 2.81 -36.53 -22.96
N PHE A 100 2.06 -35.67 -23.66
CA PHE A 100 1.81 -35.84 -25.09
C PHE A 100 3.09 -35.80 -25.93
N ILE A 101 3.98 -34.84 -25.67
CA ILE A 101 5.26 -34.72 -26.39
C ILE A 101 6.11 -35.99 -26.18
N ILE A 102 6.24 -36.46 -24.94
CA ILE A 102 7.02 -37.68 -24.63
C ILE A 102 6.43 -38.90 -25.37
N LEU A 103 5.11 -39.08 -25.35
CA LEU A 103 4.46 -40.20 -26.05
C LEU A 103 4.66 -40.13 -27.57
N THR A 104 4.62 -38.94 -28.17
CA THR A 104 4.86 -38.78 -29.62
C THR A 104 6.31 -39.07 -30.01
N VAL A 105 7.28 -38.71 -29.16
CA VAL A 105 8.71 -38.97 -29.41
C VAL A 105 9.03 -40.46 -29.29
N PHE A 106 8.44 -41.16 -28.30
CA PHE A 106 8.62 -42.60 -28.15
C PHE A 106 7.89 -43.42 -29.24
N ALA A 107 6.80 -42.91 -29.81
CA ALA A 107 6.09 -43.57 -30.91
C ALA A 107 6.81 -43.46 -32.28
N MET A 108 7.90 -42.70 -32.36
CA MET A 108 8.71 -42.51 -33.58
C MET A 108 10.04 -43.30 -33.56
N TRP A 109 10.24 -44.20 -32.59
CA TRP A 109 11.39 -45.10 -32.47
C TRP A 109 10.98 -46.57 -32.50
#